data_AF-A0A1H0EJ31-F1
#
_entry.id   AF-A0A1H0EJ31-F1
#
_cell.length_a   1.000
_cell.length_b   1.000
_cell.length_c   1.000
_cell.angle_alpha   90.00
_cell.angle_beta   90.00
_cell.angle_gamma   90.00
#
_symmetry.space_group_name_H-M   'P 1'
#
loop_
_entity.id
_entity.type
_entity.pdbx_description
1 polymer ?
#
loop_
_entity_poly.entity_id
_entity_poly.type
_entity_poly.pdbx_seq_one_letter_code
_entity_poly.pdbx_strand_id
1 'polypeptide(L)'
;MNSTIYQPFKNFDFKYKNCFLSGDTFKSPVEEINILPAWLLEVANFSGEEQIKLLDESVRSYNTLKVPCNTEVFTHFIQPLEEKIASAFSKGYDAVSQLEEEDLFKWIGKFMYSLIYVEMNAAVRLQQISSDGVNMSQGLMHKFGNLNTMIQSIYLDVVYEDFKPWSIVVVPLEEQDTAFSFRDEINTLTFSMKLKNFGIIACLQDNGTNKKFHQEILDQIGKSALSPQQFEEICARFYYSAYLFNRLPEYAIMPVEGSIYIDAMPLRGTLNKALFDHWQHKTYAQVLQDFWKPWGHTLFEIIKDPTNPISYFVPASLPVTQ
;
A
#
# COMPACT_ATOMS: atom_id res chain seq x y z
N MET A 1 21.44 3.09 21.45
CA MET A 1 20.22 2.41 21.90
C MET A 1 20.28 0.99 21.35
N ASN A 2 19.93 -0.05 22.11
CA ASN A 2 19.70 -1.37 21.51
C ASN A 2 18.42 -1.25 20.69
N SER A 3 18.55 -1.08 19.37
CA SER A 3 17.45 -0.92 18.42
C SER A 3 16.70 -2.25 18.27
N THR A 4 15.88 -2.61 19.25
CA THR A 4 15.05 -3.81 19.17
C THR A 4 13.85 -3.51 18.28
N ILE A 5 13.72 -4.26 17.19
CA ILE A 5 12.59 -4.16 16.26
C ILE A 5 11.31 -4.55 17.01
N TYR A 6 10.30 -3.68 16.99
CA TYR A 6 8.98 -3.99 17.53
C TYR A 6 8.27 -5.05 16.67
N GLN A 7 7.63 -6.04 17.28
CA GLN A 7 7.06 -7.21 16.59
C GLN A 7 5.63 -7.51 17.09
N PRO A 8 4.62 -6.67 16.77
CA PRO A 8 3.28 -6.74 17.33
C PRO A 8 2.53 -8.04 16.99
N PHE A 9 2.82 -8.63 15.83
CA PHE A 9 2.16 -9.86 15.38
C PHE A 9 2.61 -11.13 16.12
N LYS A 10 3.76 -11.10 16.80
CA LYS A 10 4.22 -12.26 17.60
C LYS A 10 3.37 -12.46 18.85
N ASN A 11 2.93 -11.37 19.48
CA ASN A 11 2.22 -11.37 20.76
C ASN A 11 0.81 -10.75 20.68
N PHE A 12 0.34 -10.41 19.48
CA PHE A 12 -0.93 -9.73 19.23
C PHE A 12 -1.09 -8.43 20.04
N ASP A 13 -0.10 -7.54 19.92
CA ASP A 13 -0.09 -6.24 20.60
C ASP A 13 -0.89 -5.18 19.82
N PHE A 14 -2.21 -5.38 19.78
CA PHE A 14 -3.18 -4.52 19.10
C PHE A 14 -4.22 -4.00 20.09
N LYS A 15 -3.79 -3.56 21.28
CA LYS A 15 -4.67 -3.24 22.42
C LYS A 15 -4.80 -1.74 22.73
N TYR A 16 -4.27 -0.86 21.89
CA TYR A 16 -4.24 0.59 22.13
C TYR A 16 -3.48 1.03 23.39
N LYS A 17 -2.56 0.19 23.88
CA LYS A 17 -1.73 0.48 25.07
C LYS A 17 -0.33 0.96 24.74
N ASN A 18 0.22 0.47 23.64
CA ASN A 18 1.57 0.77 23.18
C ASN A 18 1.52 1.49 21.84
N CYS A 19 2.60 2.17 21.46
CA CYS A 19 2.69 2.82 20.16
C CYS A 19 2.56 1.78 19.04
N PHE A 20 1.69 2.03 18.06
CA PHE A 20 1.44 1.14 16.93
C PHE A 20 2.71 0.85 16.14
N LEU A 21 3.64 1.81 16.06
CA LEU A 21 4.87 1.71 15.28
C LEU A 21 6.07 1.20 16.07
N SER A 22 6.25 1.64 17.32
CA SER A 22 7.47 1.39 18.11
C SER A 22 7.27 0.59 19.40
N GLY A 23 6.03 0.19 19.71
CA GLY A 23 5.72 -0.50 20.96
C GLY A 23 6.01 0.38 22.17
N ASP A 24 6.86 -0.11 23.07
CA ASP A 24 7.28 0.53 24.32
C ASP A 24 8.72 1.05 24.29
N THR A 25 9.30 1.15 23.09
CA THR A 25 10.67 1.66 22.85
C THR A 25 10.89 3.02 23.49
N PHE A 26 9.89 3.90 23.36
CA PHE A 26 9.87 5.23 23.96
C PHE A 26 8.94 5.25 25.17
N LYS A 27 9.33 5.99 26.21
CA LYS A 27 8.56 6.12 27.47
C LYS A 27 7.70 7.39 27.51
N SER A 28 7.61 8.10 26.39
CA SER A 28 6.74 9.28 26.27
C SER A 28 5.26 8.87 26.32
N PRO A 29 4.34 9.81 26.63
CA PRO A 29 2.90 9.52 26.58
C PRO A 29 2.47 8.94 25.24
N VAL A 30 1.51 8.01 25.29
CA VAL A 30 0.86 7.46 24.10
C VAL A 30 -0.46 8.19 23.90
N GLU A 31 -0.63 8.79 22.74
CA GLU A 31 -1.84 9.52 22.34
C GLU A 31 -2.43 8.91 21.06
N GLU A 32 -3.70 9.18 20.79
CA GLU A 32 -4.33 8.74 19.56
C GLU A 32 -4.14 9.76 18.44
N ILE A 33 -3.55 9.34 17.33
CA ILE A 33 -3.39 10.15 16.13
C ILE A 33 -4.30 9.65 15.02
N ASN A 34 -4.80 10.56 14.17
CA ASN A 34 -5.63 10.19 13.03
C ASN A 34 -4.82 9.43 11.98
N ILE A 35 -5.43 8.42 11.36
CA ILE A 35 -4.84 7.70 10.21
C ILE A 35 -4.75 8.63 9.01
N LEU A 36 -5.85 9.33 8.70
CA LEU A 36 -5.87 10.41 7.72
C LEU A 36 -5.47 11.71 8.43
N PRO A 37 -4.30 12.28 8.13
CA PRO A 37 -3.84 13.50 8.79
C PRO A 37 -4.67 14.71 8.36
N ALA A 38 -4.74 15.74 9.21
CA ALA A 38 -5.55 16.94 8.96
C ALA A 38 -5.21 17.62 7.63
N TRP A 39 -3.92 17.67 7.26
CA TRP A 39 -3.49 18.25 5.98
C TRP A 39 -4.05 17.50 4.78
N LEU A 40 -4.21 16.16 4.87
CA LEU A 40 -4.75 15.37 3.76
C LEU A 40 -6.24 15.62 3.60
N LEU A 41 -6.98 15.68 4.72
CA LEU A 41 -8.40 16.03 4.70
C LEU A 41 -8.62 17.43 4.13
N GLU A 42 -7.78 18.40 4.53
CA GLU A 42 -7.84 19.78 4.01
C GLU A 42 -7.58 19.82 2.50
N VAL A 43 -6.50 19.19 2.02
CA VAL A 43 -6.16 19.16 0.59
C VAL A 43 -7.20 18.38 -0.23
N ALA A 44 -7.84 17.37 0.38
CA ALA A 44 -8.95 16.63 -0.23
C ALA A 44 -10.29 17.38 -0.20
N ASN A 45 -10.38 18.52 0.49
CA ASN A 45 -11.62 19.23 0.79
C ASN A 45 -12.66 18.33 1.50
N PHE A 46 -12.18 17.54 2.45
CA PHE A 46 -12.95 16.59 3.24
C PHE A 46 -13.16 17.11 4.66
N SER A 47 -14.36 16.88 5.17
CA SER A 47 -14.77 17.27 6.53
C SER A 47 -14.20 16.34 7.61
N GLY A 48 -13.82 15.12 7.22
CA GLY A 48 -13.51 14.02 8.12
C GLY A 48 -14.71 13.11 8.42
N GLU A 49 -15.93 13.49 8.01
CA GLU A 49 -17.15 12.67 8.13
C GLU A 49 -17.33 11.67 6.97
N GLU A 50 -16.48 11.75 5.95
CA GLU A 50 -16.47 10.82 4.83
C GLU A 50 -16.26 9.39 5.34
N GLN A 51 -17.01 8.46 4.77
CA GLN A 51 -17.14 7.10 5.29
C GLN A 51 -16.21 6.12 4.57
N ILE A 52 -15.62 5.22 5.35
CA ILE A 52 -14.94 4.02 4.88
C ILE A 52 -15.63 2.78 5.43
N LYS A 53 -15.67 1.73 4.62
CA LYS A 53 -16.08 0.40 5.03
C LYS A 53 -14.85 -0.44 5.33
N LEU A 54 -14.80 -1.02 6.53
CA LEU A 54 -13.74 -1.89 7.01
C LEU A 54 -14.02 -3.36 6.65
N LEU A 55 -13.04 -4.25 6.85
CA LEU A 55 -13.15 -5.69 6.55
C LEU A 55 -14.21 -6.38 7.41
N ASP A 56 -14.44 -5.90 8.63
CA ASP A 56 -15.51 -6.35 9.52
C ASP A 56 -16.90 -5.83 9.10
N GLU A 57 -17.01 -5.23 7.91
CA GLU A 57 -18.20 -4.61 7.32
C GLU A 57 -18.69 -3.37 8.07
N SER A 58 -17.99 -2.94 9.12
CA SER A 58 -18.34 -1.72 9.84
C SER A 58 -18.01 -0.49 8.99
N VAL A 59 -18.85 0.54 9.15
CA VAL A 59 -18.66 1.84 8.49
C VAL A 59 -18.20 2.84 9.53
N ARG A 60 -17.09 3.53 9.24
CA ARG A 60 -16.46 4.52 10.11
C ARG A 60 -16.22 5.82 9.34
N SER A 61 -16.31 6.95 10.02
CA SER A 61 -15.87 8.23 9.48
C SER A 61 -14.36 8.37 9.59
N TYR A 62 -13.71 9.06 8.65
CA TYR A 62 -12.26 9.25 8.64
C TYR A 62 -11.70 9.83 9.96
N ASN A 63 -12.40 10.77 10.60
CA ASN A 63 -11.98 11.38 11.86
C ASN A 63 -12.03 10.43 13.09
N THR A 64 -12.70 9.29 12.98
CA THR A 64 -12.75 8.26 14.03
C THR A 64 -11.66 7.21 13.88
N LEU A 65 -10.98 7.16 12.73
CA LEU A 65 -9.90 6.21 12.47
C LEU A 65 -8.60 6.74 13.10
N LYS A 66 -8.22 6.13 14.21
CA LYS A 66 -7.05 6.53 14.99
C LYS A 66 -6.18 5.36 15.38
N VAL A 67 -4.90 5.61 15.61
CA VAL A 67 -3.93 4.63 16.13
C VAL A 67 -3.15 5.21 17.33
N PRO A 68 -2.77 4.37 18.30
CA PRO A 68 -1.98 4.81 19.46
C PRO A 68 -0.54 5.14 19.03
N CYS A 69 -0.03 6.33 19.33
CA CYS A 69 1.33 6.73 18.99
C CYS A 69 2.04 7.39 20.18
N ASN A 70 3.31 7.04 20.38
CA ASN A 70 4.17 7.74 21.33
C ASN A 70 4.38 9.18 20.85
N THR A 71 4.25 10.17 21.73
CA THR A 71 4.45 11.59 21.39
C THR A 71 5.85 11.88 20.85
N GLU A 72 6.88 11.18 21.35
CA GLU A 72 8.26 11.26 20.83
C GLU A 72 8.35 10.73 19.38
N VAL A 73 7.71 9.60 19.10
CA VAL A 73 7.66 9.00 17.76
C VAL A 73 6.92 9.92 16.78
N PHE A 74 5.80 10.48 17.23
CA PHE A 74 5.00 11.38 16.42
C PHE A 74 5.79 12.65 16.07
N THR A 75 6.29 13.36 17.09
CA THR A 75 6.89 14.69 16.93
C THR A 75 8.20 14.65 16.13
N HIS A 76 9.06 13.65 16.36
CA HIS A 76 10.40 13.64 15.79
C HIS A 76 10.54 12.82 14.52
N PHE A 77 9.58 11.94 14.20
CA PHE A 77 9.72 11.00 13.09
C PHE A 77 8.52 10.99 12.14
N ILE A 78 7.29 10.80 12.66
CA ILE A 78 6.09 10.77 11.80
C ILE A 78 5.78 12.17 11.27
N GLN A 79 5.80 13.20 12.11
CA GLN A 79 5.46 14.56 11.70
C GLN A 79 6.40 15.10 10.61
N PRO A 80 7.73 14.95 10.68
CA PRO A 80 8.61 15.35 9.57
C PRO A 80 8.32 14.63 8.25
N LEU A 81 7.99 13.33 8.31
CA LEU A 81 7.55 12.59 7.12
C LEU A 81 6.24 13.17 6.56
N GLU A 82 5.25 13.40 7.42
CA GLU A 82 3.96 14.00 7.01
C GLU A 82 4.15 15.38 6.39
N GLU A 83 4.98 16.25 6.97
CA GLU A 83 5.26 17.59 6.44
C GLU A 83 5.94 17.54 5.07
N LYS A 84 6.89 16.61 4.89
CA LYS A 84 7.57 16.39 3.60
C LYS A 84 6.57 15.95 2.53
N ILE A 85 5.72 14.97 2.83
CA ILE A 85 4.70 14.47 1.90
C ILE A 85 3.63 15.52 1.62
N ALA A 86 3.13 16.22 2.64
CA ALA A 86 2.14 17.28 2.52
C ALA A 86 2.63 18.40 1.60
N SER A 87 3.88 18.85 1.78
CA SER A 87 4.52 19.86 0.91
C SER A 87 4.54 19.40 -0.55
N ALA A 88 4.90 18.15 -0.83
CA ALA A 88 4.92 17.64 -2.21
C ALA A 88 3.50 17.50 -2.78
N PHE A 89 2.56 16.91 -2.04
CA PHE A 89 1.18 16.69 -2.48
C PHE A 89 0.46 18.02 -2.75
N SER A 90 0.77 19.06 -1.98
CA SER A 90 0.22 20.40 -2.20
C SER A 90 0.64 21.01 -3.55
N LYS A 91 1.79 20.60 -4.10
CA LYS A 91 2.38 21.12 -5.36
C LYS A 91 2.08 20.27 -6.59
N GLY A 92 1.52 19.08 -6.43
CA GLY A 92 1.13 18.20 -7.54
C GLY A 92 2.28 17.36 -8.11
N TYR A 93 2.06 16.79 -9.29
CA TYR A 93 2.90 15.77 -9.92
C TYR A 93 4.40 16.09 -9.94
N ASP A 94 4.77 17.31 -10.32
CA ASP A 94 6.18 17.69 -10.44
C ASP A 94 6.93 17.59 -9.11
N ALA A 95 6.28 17.87 -7.98
CA ALA A 95 6.90 17.72 -6.67
C ALA A 95 6.83 16.28 -6.16
N VAL A 96 5.71 15.57 -6.39
CA VAL A 96 5.55 14.17 -5.96
C VAL A 96 6.52 13.24 -6.69
N SER A 97 6.75 13.46 -7.99
CA SER A 97 7.66 12.65 -8.80
C SER A 97 9.14 12.79 -8.42
N GLN A 98 9.49 13.78 -7.60
CA GLN A 98 10.85 14.01 -7.09
C GLN A 98 11.05 13.51 -5.65
N LEU A 99 10.01 12.96 -5.01
CA LEU A 99 10.16 12.29 -3.73
C LEU A 99 11.00 11.02 -3.89
N GLU A 100 11.82 10.72 -2.90
CA GLU A 100 12.44 9.41 -2.82
C GLU A 100 11.33 8.37 -2.67
N GLU A 101 11.41 7.27 -3.44
CA GLU A 101 10.40 6.21 -3.37
C GLU A 101 10.29 5.63 -1.95
N GLU A 102 11.35 5.69 -1.16
CA GLU A 102 11.34 5.25 0.24
C GLU A 102 10.45 6.15 1.13
N ASP A 103 10.39 7.46 0.91
CA ASP A 103 9.47 8.34 1.64
C ASP A 103 8.01 8.00 1.33
N LEU A 104 7.72 7.74 0.04
CA LEU A 104 6.40 7.28 -0.39
C LEU A 104 6.07 5.92 0.21
N PHE A 105 7.03 4.99 0.21
CA PHE A 105 6.87 3.69 0.85
C PHE A 105 6.58 3.82 2.34
N LYS A 106 7.33 4.66 3.07
CA LYS A 106 7.11 4.92 4.50
C LYS A 106 5.73 5.49 4.76
N TRP A 107 5.29 6.47 3.97
CA TRP A 107 3.98 7.10 4.16
C TRP A 107 2.82 6.17 3.81
N ILE A 108 2.86 5.51 2.64
CA ILE A 108 1.84 4.54 2.21
C ILE A 108 1.83 3.34 3.15
N GLY A 109 3.00 2.82 3.52
CA GLY A 109 3.16 1.71 4.45
C GLY A 109 2.61 2.05 5.84
N LYS A 110 2.87 3.26 6.36
CA LYS A 110 2.25 3.76 7.60
C LYS A 110 0.73 3.80 7.46
N PHE A 111 0.21 4.38 6.39
CA PHE A 111 -1.24 4.48 6.14
C PHE A 111 -1.91 3.09 6.13
N MET A 112 -1.39 2.18 5.29
CA MET A 112 -1.86 0.80 5.18
C MET A 112 -1.75 0.05 6.50
N TYR A 113 -0.62 0.16 7.18
CA TYR A 113 -0.41 -0.52 8.46
C TYR A 113 -1.31 0.03 9.57
N SER A 114 -1.61 1.33 9.57
CA SER A 114 -2.57 1.90 10.52
C SER A 114 -3.98 1.34 10.31
N LEU A 115 -4.42 1.14 9.06
CA LEU A 115 -5.69 0.45 8.78
C LEU A 115 -5.65 -1.00 9.26
N ILE A 116 -4.57 -1.73 8.95
CA ILE A 116 -4.35 -3.10 9.46
C ILE A 116 -4.38 -3.13 11.00
N TYR A 117 -3.80 -2.15 11.69
CA TYR A 117 -3.82 -2.08 13.15
C TYR A 117 -5.25 -1.98 13.70
N VAL A 118 -6.10 -1.17 13.08
CA VAL A 118 -7.53 -1.05 13.44
C VAL A 118 -8.26 -2.37 13.25
N GLU A 119 -8.05 -3.05 12.11
CA GLU A 119 -8.64 -4.37 11.83
C GLU A 119 -8.17 -5.43 12.84
N MET A 120 -6.87 -5.44 13.17
CA MET A 120 -6.31 -6.37 14.15
C MET A 120 -6.85 -6.09 15.56
N ASN A 121 -7.04 -4.82 15.93
CA ASN A 121 -7.69 -4.48 17.20
C ASN A 121 -9.14 -5.01 17.25
N ALA A 122 -9.92 -4.82 16.19
CA ALA A 122 -11.28 -5.33 16.10
C ALA A 122 -11.29 -6.87 16.26
N ALA A 123 -10.42 -7.58 15.53
CA ALA A 123 -10.29 -9.03 15.61
C ALA A 123 -9.90 -9.53 17.03
N VAL A 124 -8.96 -8.84 17.71
CA VAL A 124 -8.58 -9.15 19.09
C VAL A 124 -9.76 -8.95 20.04
N ARG A 125 -10.51 -7.85 19.89
CA ARG A 125 -11.68 -7.55 20.76
C ARG A 125 -12.81 -8.55 20.60
N LEU A 126 -13.05 -9.04 19.39
CA LEU A 126 -14.08 -10.03 19.09
C LEU A 126 -13.70 -11.47 19.49
N GLN A 127 -12.53 -11.68 20.12
CA GLN A 127 -11.99 -13.01 20.42
C GLN A 127 -11.87 -13.92 19.20
N GLN A 128 -11.88 -13.34 17.98
CA GLN A 128 -11.55 -14.04 16.74
C GLN A 128 -10.05 -14.38 16.66
N ILE A 129 -9.29 -13.87 17.63
CA ILE A 129 -7.93 -14.24 17.97
C ILE A 129 -8.01 -14.78 19.41
N SER A 130 -8.23 -16.09 19.55
CA SER A 130 -8.20 -16.79 20.83
C SER A 130 -6.85 -17.50 21.02
N SER A 131 -6.54 -17.94 22.24
CA SER A 131 -5.33 -18.73 22.55
C SER A 131 -5.24 -20.04 21.76
N ASP A 132 -6.33 -20.47 21.12
CA ASP A 132 -6.44 -21.76 20.42
C ASP A 132 -6.48 -21.64 18.88
N GLY A 133 -6.32 -20.45 18.31
CA GLY A 133 -6.15 -20.32 16.86
C GLY A 133 -6.64 -19.02 16.28
N VAL A 134 -5.83 -18.47 15.38
CA VAL A 134 -6.09 -17.27 14.60
C VAL A 134 -7.02 -17.64 13.45
N ASN A 135 -8.12 -16.93 13.23
CA ASN A 135 -8.89 -17.02 11.95
C ASN A 135 -8.16 -16.37 10.76
N MET A 136 -6.87 -16.03 10.91
CA MET A 136 -6.03 -15.40 9.88
C MET A 136 -4.91 -16.36 9.49
N SER A 137 -4.62 -16.41 8.18
CA SER A 137 -3.56 -17.28 7.68
C SER A 137 -2.19 -16.81 8.18
N GLN A 138 -1.30 -17.77 8.47
CA GLN A 138 0.08 -17.46 8.87
C GLN A 138 0.82 -16.64 7.81
N GLY A 139 0.51 -16.84 6.52
CA GLY A 139 1.08 -16.04 5.44
C GLY A 139 0.71 -14.55 5.53
N LEU A 140 -0.54 -14.23 5.89
CA LEU A 140 -0.96 -12.83 6.09
C LEU A 140 -0.31 -12.22 7.34
N MET A 141 -0.27 -12.96 8.45
CA MET A 141 0.48 -12.52 9.65
C MET A 141 1.93 -12.21 9.33
N HIS A 142 2.58 -13.06 8.53
CA HIS A 142 3.95 -12.88 8.10
C HIS A 142 4.12 -11.61 7.26
N LYS A 143 3.28 -11.40 6.24
CA LYS A 143 3.28 -10.16 5.43
C LYS A 143 3.11 -8.91 6.29
N PHE A 144 2.17 -8.91 7.23
CA PHE A 144 1.94 -7.72 8.06
C PHE A 144 3.08 -7.48 9.05
N GLY A 145 3.69 -8.53 9.59
CA GLY A 145 4.90 -8.45 10.40
C GLY A 145 6.09 -7.86 9.65
N ASN A 146 6.29 -8.29 8.39
CA ASN A 146 7.30 -7.71 7.51
C ASN A 146 7.00 -6.24 7.22
N LEU A 147 5.72 -5.88 6.98
CA LEU A 147 5.35 -4.50 6.68
C LEU A 147 5.68 -3.62 7.88
N ASN A 148 5.24 -4.04 9.07
CA ASN A 148 5.55 -3.36 10.30
C ASN A 148 7.06 -3.21 10.50
N THR A 149 7.86 -4.26 10.29
CA THR A 149 9.32 -4.19 10.41
C THR A 149 9.92 -3.15 9.46
N MET A 150 9.48 -3.15 8.20
CA MET A 150 9.99 -2.24 7.18
C MET A 150 9.61 -0.79 7.43
N ILE A 151 8.39 -0.49 7.87
CA ILE A 151 7.96 0.89 8.14
C ILE A 151 8.53 1.45 9.44
N GLN A 152 9.14 0.63 10.30
CA GLN A 152 9.94 1.14 11.43
C GLN A 152 11.16 1.93 10.95
N SER A 153 11.53 1.85 9.66
CA SER A 153 12.45 2.77 8.98
C SER A 153 12.08 4.25 9.08
N ILE A 154 10.87 4.58 9.55
CA ILE A 154 10.47 5.93 9.93
C ILE A 154 11.28 6.45 11.12
N TYR A 155 11.64 5.60 12.09
CA TYR A 155 12.36 5.99 13.31
C TYR A 155 13.63 5.17 13.61
N LEU A 156 13.83 4.06 12.91
CA LEU A 156 15.04 3.24 12.96
C LEU A 156 15.84 3.42 11.68
N ASP A 157 17.15 3.23 11.78
CA ASP A 157 18.02 3.14 10.62
C ASP A 157 17.89 1.75 9.99
N VAL A 158 17.10 1.66 8.91
CA VAL A 158 16.84 0.43 8.17
C VAL A 158 17.49 0.55 6.80
N VAL A 159 18.33 -0.42 6.44
CA VAL A 159 19.05 -0.46 5.18
C VAL A 159 18.56 -1.66 4.37
N TYR A 160 18.07 -1.41 3.17
CA TYR A 160 17.69 -2.45 2.21
C TYR A 160 18.90 -2.79 1.32
N GLU A 161 19.39 -4.03 1.38
CA GLU A 161 20.60 -4.45 0.66
C GLU A 161 20.31 -4.78 -0.81
N ASP A 162 20.61 -3.85 -1.71
CA ASP A 162 20.50 -4.01 -3.18
C ASP A 162 19.10 -4.38 -3.71
N PHE A 163 18.04 -4.03 -2.97
CA PHE A 163 16.66 -4.20 -3.44
C PHE A 163 15.73 -3.11 -2.94
N LYS A 164 14.54 -3.03 -3.54
CA LYS A 164 13.43 -2.20 -3.09
C LYS A 164 12.26 -3.11 -2.75
N PRO A 165 11.76 -3.15 -1.50
CA PRO A 165 10.61 -3.98 -1.14
C PRO A 165 9.28 -3.50 -1.72
N TRP A 166 9.28 -2.71 -2.80
CA TRP A 166 8.09 -2.12 -3.35
C TRP A 166 8.18 -1.92 -4.86
N SER A 167 7.02 -1.90 -5.49
CA SER A 167 6.80 -1.31 -6.80
C SER A 167 6.00 -0.04 -6.60
N ILE A 168 6.60 1.12 -6.80
CA ILE A 168 5.90 2.42 -6.74
C ILE A 168 5.97 3.08 -8.11
N VAL A 169 4.83 3.58 -8.57
CA VAL A 169 4.67 4.33 -9.81
C VAL A 169 3.91 5.61 -9.50
N VAL A 170 4.44 6.75 -9.97
CA VAL A 170 3.78 8.06 -9.92
C VAL A 170 3.55 8.51 -11.35
N VAL A 171 2.31 8.85 -11.70
CA VAL A 171 1.90 9.27 -13.05
C VAL A 171 1.24 10.64 -13.03
N PRO A 172 1.44 11.48 -14.06
CA PRO A 172 0.66 12.70 -14.21
C PRO A 172 -0.75 12.36 -14.66
N LEU A 173 -1.72 13.16 -14.25
CA LEU A 173 -3.12 13.07 -14.69
C LEU A 173 -3.46 14.27 -15.57
N GLU A 174 -4.34 14.05 -16.56
CA GLU A 174 -4.82 15.13 -17.44
C GLU A 174 -5.60 16.19 -16.65
N GLU A 175 -6.47 15.72 -15.75
CA GLU A 175 -7.26 16.56 -14.86
C GLU A 175 -6.37 17.22 -13.81
N GLN A 176 -6.48 18.55 -13.66
CA GLN A 176 -5.60 19.31 -12.77
C GLN A 176 -6.08 19.31 -11.32
N ASP A 177 -7.40 19.13 -11.11
CA ASP A 177 -8.04 19.18 -9.80
C ASP A 177 -8.82 17.89 -9.51
N THR A 178 -8.15 16.74 -9.69
CA THR A 178 -8.72 15.44 -9.36
C THR A 178 -8.98 15.36 -7.85
N ALA A 179 -10.23 15.11 -7.47
CA ALA A 179 -10.59 14.87 -6.07
C ALA A 179 -9.80 13.70 -5.48
N PHE A 180 -9.44 13.82 -4.18
CA PHE A 180 -8.77 12.74 -3.48
C PHE A 180 -9.61 11.47 -3.52
N SER A 181 -8.99 10.38 -3.92
CA SER A 181 -9.56 9.05 -3.84
C SER A 181 -8.42 8.07 -3.69
N PHE A 182 -8.59 7.08 -2.82
CA PHE A 182 -7.66 5.97 -2.69
C PHE A 182 -8.42 4.64 -2.71
N ARG A 183 -7.67 3.59 -3.03
CA ARG A 183 -8.09 2.20 -2.88
C ARG A 183 -6.96 1.46 -2.18
N ASP A 184 -7.31 0.42 -1.44
CA ASP A 184 -6.37 -0.49 -0.83
C ASP A 184 -6.85 -1.93 -1.00
N GLU A 185 -5.90 -2.86 -0.97
CA GLU A 185 -6.14 -4.30 -0.91
C GLU A 185 -5.18 -4.89 0.11
N ILE A 186 -5.69 -5.14 1.32
CA ILE A 186 -4.90 -5.62 2.45
C ILE A 186 -4.25 -6.99 2.16
N ASN A 187 -4.89 -7.88 1.39
CA ASN A 187 -4.36 -9.23 1.16
C ASN A 187 -3.10 -9.24 0.27
N THR A 188 -3.04 -8.31 -0.68
CA THR A 188 -1.92 -8.15 -1.61
C THR A 188 -1.00 -6.99 -1.25
N LEU A 189 -1.35 -6.20 -0.22
CA LEU A 189 -0.69 -4.95 0.16
C LEU A 189 -0.54 -3.99 -1.03
N THR A 190 -1.59 -3.92 -1.86
CA THR A 190 -1.65 -3.00 -3.00
C THR A 190 -2.43 -1.76 -2.60
N PHE A 191 -1.94 -0.59 -3.03
CA PHE A 191 -2.52 0.71 -2.76
C PHE A 191 -2.51 1.55 -4.03
N SER A 192 -3.53 2.36 -4.23
CA SER A 192 -3.53 3.41 -5.24
C SER A 192 -4.23 4.64 -4.73
N MET A 193 -3.80 5.82 -5.20
CA MET A 193 -4.52 7.07 -4.95
C MET A 193 -4.38 8.03 -6.11
N LYS A 194 -5.31 8.98 -6.19
CA LYS A 194 -5.25 10.15 -7.07
C LYS A 194 -5.58 11.40 -6.28
N LEU A 195 -4.93 12.50 -6.65
CA LEU A 195 -5.15 13.81 -6.06
C LEU A 195 -4.57 14.87 -7.00
N LYS A 196 -5.31 15.98 -7.19
CA LYS A 196 -4.91 17.07 -8.09
C LYS A 196 -4.57 16.54 -9.48
N ASN A 197 -3.32 16.67 -9.90
CA ASN A 197 -2.83 16.27 -11.22
C ASN A 197 -1.89 15.06 -11.17
N PHE A 198 -1.95 14.23 -10.13
CA PHE A 198 -1.12 13.03 -10.02
C PHE A 198 -1.87 11.82 -9.49
N GLY A 199 -1.39 10.64 -9.90
CA GLY A 199 -1.79 9.34 -9.39
C GLY A 199 -0.59 8.56 -8.87
N ILE A 200 -0.81 7.74 -7.84
CA ILE A 200 0.19 6.84 -7.25
C ILE A 200 -0.37 5.42 -7.25
N ILE A 201 0.47 4.46 -7.60
CA ILE A 201 0.20 3.02 -7.50
C ILE A 201 1.36 2.40 -6.75
N ALA A 202 1.07 1.57 -5.76
CA ALA A 202 2.05 0.91 -4.94
C ALA A 202 1.69 -0.56 -4.69
N CYS A 203 2.62 -1.48 -4.94
CA CYS A 203 2.57 -2.84 -4.39
C CYS A 203 3.67 -2.94 -3.34
N LEU A 204 3.28 -3.13 -2.08
CA LEU A 204 4.24 -3.27 -0.97
C LEU A 204 4.65 -4.74 -0.82
N GLN A 205 5.93 -4.96 -0.49
CA GLN A 205 6.58 -6.26 -0.37
C GLN A 205 6.52 -7.13 -1.63
N ASP A 206 6.72 -6.56 -2.81
CA ASP A 206 6.78 -7.32 -4.07
C ASP A 206 8.18 -7.35 -4.71
N ASN A 207 9.17 -6.76 -4.02
CA ASN A 207 10.56 -6.62 -4.47
C ASN A 207 10.71 -5.96 -5.86
N GLY A 208 9.82 -5.02 -6.20
CA GLY A 208 9.83 -4.31 -7.48
C GLY A 208 9.34 -5.16 -8.66
N THR A 209 8.73 -6.32 -8.39
CA THR A 209 8.39 -7.29 -9.44
C THR A 209 7.18 -6.86 -10.26
N ASN A 210 6.15 -6.24 -9.66
CA ASN A 210 4.99 -5.74 -10.42
C ASN A 210 5.37 -4.60 -11.35
N LYS A 211 6.26 -3.69 -10.93
CA LYS A 211 6.79 -2.62 -11.79
C LYS A 211 7.46 -3.19 -13.04
N LYS A 212 8.29 -4.24 -12.87
CA LYS A 212 8.94 -4.96 -13.97
C LYS A 212 7.94 -5.73 -14.85
N PHE A 213 6.93 -6.35 -14.24
CA PHE A 213 5.88 -7.08 -14.96
C PHE A 213 5.10 -6.17 -15.91
N HIS A 214 4.85 -4.92 -15.49
CA HIS A 214 4.14 -3.91 -16.28
C HIS A 214 5.08 -2.96 -17.06
N GLN A 215 6.36 -3.29 -17.24
CA GLN A 215 7.35 -2.39 -17.84
C GLN A 215 6.92 -1.89 -19.23
N GLU A 216 6.36 -2.76 -20.07
CA GLU A 216 5.92 -2.39 -21.43
C GLU A 216 4.91 -1.24 -21.44
N ILE A 217 3.85 -1.34 -20.61
CA ILE A 217 2.84 -0.28 -20.53
C ILE A 217 3.38 0.97 -19.83
N LEU A 218 4.27 0.82 -18.84
CA LEU A 218 4.91 1.96 -18.17
C LEU A 218 5.83 2.74 -19.13
N ASP A 219 6.58 2.04 -19.99
CA ASP A 219 7.41 2.66 -21.03
C ASP A 219 6.56 3.38 -22.07
N GLN A 220 5.40 2.80 -22.44
CA GLN A 220 4.44 3.44 -23.33
C GLN A 220 3.85 4.73 -22.72
N ILE A 221 3.52 4.72 -21.42
CA ILE A 221 3.01 5.89 -20.70
C ILE A 221 4.09 6.99 -20.67
N GLY A 222 5.32 6.62 -20.29
CA GLY A 222 6.44 7.54 -20.16
C GLY A 222 6.11 8.71 -19.22
N LYS A 223 6.07 9.93 -19.78
CA LYS A 223 5.70 11.17 -19.05
C LYS A 223 4.33 11.72 -19.44
N SER A 224 3.55 10.96 -20.20
CA SER A 224 2.25 11.41 -20.70
C SER A 224 1.24 11.46 -19.56
N ALA A 225 0.46 12.53 -19.50
CA ALA A 225 -0.64 12.64 -18.56
C ALA A 225 -1.73 11.62 -18.90
N LEU A 226 -2.20 10.89 -17.90
CA LEU A 226 -3.22 9.87 -18.08
C LEU A 226 -4.62 10.45 -17.95
N SER A 227 -5.52 10.01 -18.82
CA SER A 227 -6.94 10.24 -18.61
C SER A 227 -7.44 9.48 -17.36
N PRO A 228 -8.58 9.87 -16.79
CA PRO A 228 -9.17 9.17 -15.65
C PRO A 228 -9.35 7.66 -15.88
N GLN A 229 -9.76 7.27 -17.09
CA GLN A 229 -9.96 5.87 -17.45
C GLN A 229 -8.64 5.12 -17.58
N GLN A 230 -7.61 5.74 -18.16
CA GLN A 230 -6.27 5.17 -18.26
C GLN A 230 -5.65 4.95 -16.88
N PHE A 231 -5.80 5.90 -15.96
CA PHE A 231 -5.32 5.77 -14.59
C PHE A 231 -5.99 4.59 -13.86
N GLU A 232 -7.34 4.51 -13.89
CA GLU A 232 -8.04 3.39 -13.26
C GLU A 232 -7.73 2.05 -13.95
N GLU A 233 -7.45 2.04 -15.25
CA GLU A 233 -7.00 0.84 -15.98
C GLU A 233 -5.63 0.36 -15.50
N ILE A 234 -4.64 1.25 -15.39
CA ILE A 234 -3.31 0.85 -14.90
C ILE A 234 -3.37 0.42 -13.43
N CYS A 235 -4.23 1.03 -12.60
CA CYS A 235 -4.50 0.55 -11.26
C CYS A 235 -5.07 -0.87 -11.27
N ALA A 236 -6.12 -1.14 -12.07
CA ALA A 236 -6.72 -2.47 -12.18
C ALA A 236 -5.69 -3.54 -12.58
N ARG A 237 -4.74 -3.20 -13.47
CA ARG A 237 -3.66 -4.10 -13.88
C ARG A 237 -2.74 -4.47 -12.72
N PHE A 238 -2.32 -3.50 -11.91
CA PHE A 238 -1.47 -3.74 -10.74
C PHE A 238 -2.20 -4.53 -9.66
N TYR A 239 -3.47 -4.21 -9.38
CA TYR A 239 -4.27 -4.98 -8.42
C TYR A 239 -4.43 -6.43 -8.85
N TYR A 240 -4.73 -6.67 -10.14
CA TYR A 240 -4.86 -8.03 -10.64
C TYR A 240 -3.52 -8.78 -10.64
N SER A 241 -2.43 -8.17 -11.12
CA SER A 241 -1.12 -8.84 -11.12
C SER A 241 -0.60 -9.12 -9.71
N ALA A 242 -0.95 -8.30 -8.71
CA ALA A 242 -0.61 -8.55 -7.32
C ALA A 242 -1.29 -9.83 -6.77
N TYR A 243 -2.48 -10.18 -7.27
CA TYR A 243 -3.11 -11.47 -6.99
C TYR A 243 -2.48 -12.64 -7.75
N LEU A 244 -1.94 -12.39 -8.94
CA LEU A 244 -1.20 -13.40 -9.70
C LEU A 244 0.21 -13.63 -9.14
N PHE A 245 0.76 -12.69 -8.37
CA PHE A 245 2.07 -12.82 -7.74
C PHE A 245 2.06 -13.97 -6.73
N ASN A 246 2.60 -15.10 -7.15
CA ASN A 246 2.44 -16.40 -6.47
C ASN A 246 3.64 -16.72 -5.56
N ARG A 247 4.27 -15.67 -5.01
CA ARG A 247 5.38 -15.75 -4.08
C ARG A 247 5.04 -15.01 -2.80
N LEU A 248 5.57 -15.52 -1.70
CA LEU A 248 5.65 -14.83 -0.43
C LEU A 248 7.10 -14.40 -0.26
N PRO A 249 7.44 -13.12 -0.44
CA PRO A 249 8.81 -12.67 -0.24
C PRO A 249 9.23 -12.85 1.21
N GLU A 250 10.43 -13.38 1.38
CA GLU A 250 11.07 -13.66 2.65
C GLU A 250 12.30 -12.76 2.79
N TYR A 251 12.60 -12.35 4.02
CA TYR A 251 13.67 -11.39 4.28
C TYR A 251 14.56 -11.87 5.43
N ALA A 252 15.88 -11.79 5.24
CA ALA A 252 16.81 -11.84 6.36
C ALA A 252 16.87 -10.46 7.01
N ILE A 253 16.67 -10.42 8.33
CA ILE A 253 16.68 -9.18 9.11
C ILE A 253 17.81 -9.26 10.13
N MET A 254 18.81 -8.39 9.99
CA MET A 254 20.06 -8.43 10.75
C MET A 254 20.30 -7.09 11.44
N PRO A 255 20.01 -6.96 12.75
CA PRO A 255 20.41 -5.82 13.54
C PRO A 255 21.93 -5.81 13.75
N VAL A 256 22.63 -4.77 13.29
CA VAL A 256 24.08 -4.62 13.40
C VAL A 256 24.40 -3.17 13.80
N GLU A 257 25.08 -3.00 14.93
CA GLU A 257 25.64 -1.71 15.40
C GLU A 257 24.69 -0.50 15.39
N GLY A 258 23.38 -0.72 15.57
CA GLY A 258 22.36 0.34 15.61
C GLY A 258 21.54 0.48 14.34
N SER A 259 21.98 -0.13 13.24
CA SER A 259 21.26 -0.25 11.98
C SER A 259 20.57 -1.62 11.87
N ILE A 260 19.57 -1.72 11.01
CA ILE A 260 18.86 -2.96 10.68
C ILE A 260 19.02 -3.20 9.20
N TYR A 261 19.80 -4.20 8.85
CA TYR A 261 19.95 -4.62 7.46
C TYR A 261 18.84 -5.61 7.12
N ILE A 262 18.18 -5.35 6.00
CA ILE A 262 17.18 -6.24 5.43
C ILE A 262 17.73 -6.69 4.08
N ASP A 263 17.77 -8.00 3.86
CA ASP A 263 18.12 -8.62 2.60
C ASP A 263 16.96 -9.49 2.10
N ALA A 264 16.69 -9.44 0.80
CA ALA A 264 15.61 -10.19 0.17
C ALA A 264 16.08 -11.59 -0.23
N MET A 265 15.42 -12.61 0.31
CA MET A 265 15.63 -13.98 -0.14
C MET A 265 15.21 -14.13 -1.62
N PRO A 266 15.90 -14.95 -2.43
CA PRO A 266 15.57 -15.11 -3.83
C PRO A 266 14.12 -15.56 -4.07
N LEU A 267 13.33 -14.76 -4.80
CA LEU A 267 11.92 -15.04 -5.07
C LEU A 267 11.65 -16.37 -5.79
N ARG A 268 12.63 -16.90 -6.53
CA ARG A 268 12.48 -18.18 -7.24
C ARG A 268 12.60 -19.39 -6.30
N GLY A 269 13.28 -19.26 -5.17
CA GLY A 269 13.57 -20.39 -4.28
C GLY A 269 14.12 -21.60 -5.07
N THR A 270 13.62 -22.80 -4.76
CA THR A 270 13.93 -24.05 -5.49
C THR A 270 12.92 -24.40 -6.59
N LEU A 271 11.89 -23.58 -6.80
CA LEU A 271 10.78 -23.85 -7.72
C LEU A 271 11.01 -23.19 -9.08
N ASN A 272 11.02 -23.97 -10.16
CA ASN A 272 11.10 -23.48 -11.54
C ASN A 272 9.81 -22.81 -12.07
N LYS A 273 8.86 -22.47 -11.19
CA LYS A 273 7.61 -21.80 -11.58
C LYS A 273 7.87 -20.32 -11.90
N ALA A 274 7.10 -19.73 -12.81
CA ALA A 274 7.08 -18.28 -13.00
C ALA A 274 6.70 -17.53 -11.71
N LEU A 275 7.08 -16.26 -11.61
CA LEU A 275 6.78 -15.38 -10.45
C LEU A 275 5.31 -14.94 -10.40
N PHE A 276 4.64 -14.96 -11.54
CA PHE A 276 3.21 -14.70 -11.66
C PHE A 276 2.53 -15.93 -12.22
N ASP A 277 1.34 -16.21 -11.72
CA ASP A 277 0.39 -17.09 -12.39
C ASP A 277 -0.08 -16.46 -13.72
N HIS A 278 -0.66 -17.29 -14.58
CA HIS A 278 -1.08 -16.86 -15.90
C HIS A 278 -2.13 -15.76 -15.83
N TRP A 279 -1.90 -14.70 -16.61
CA TRP A 279 -2.88 -13.65 -16.83
C TRP A 279 -4.11 -14.22 -17.54
N GLN A 280 -5.30 -13.87 -17.07
CA GLN A 280 -6.56 -14.26 -17.69
C GLN A 280 -7.42 -13.02 -17.97
N HIS A 281 -7.64 -12.72 -19.27
CA HIS A 281 -8.41 -11.56 -19.70
C HIS A 281 -9.81 -11.47 -19.10
N LYS A 282 -10.51 -12.61 -18.94
CA LYS A 282 -11.85 -12.64 -18.34
C LYS A 282 -11.85 -12.20 -16.88
N THR A 283 -10.88 -12.68 -16.09
CA THR A 283 -10.76 -12.33 -14.67
C THR A 283 -10.27 -10.90 -14.52
N TYR A 284 -9.29 -10.49 -15.32
CA TYR A 284 -8.86 -9.09 -15.41
C TYR A 284 -10.04 -8.15 -15.70
N ALA A 285 -10.91 -8.50 -16.64
CA ALA A 285 -12.05 -7.65 -17.00
C ALA A 285 -13.07 -7.48 -15.86
N GLN A 286 -13.19 -8.46 -14.96
CA GLN A 286 -14.00 -8.32 -13.75
C GLN A 286 -13.40 -7.28 -12.80
N VAL A 287 -12.09 -7.34 -12.58
CA VAL A 287 -11.37 -6.31 -11.80
C VAL A 287 -11.54 -4.94 -12.48
N LEU A 288 -11.34 -4.87 -13.79
CA LEU A 288 -11.44 -3.63 -14.56
C LEU A 288 -12.84 -3.01 -14.50
N GLN A 289 -13.90 -3.84 -14.50
CA GLN A 289 -15.27 -3.37 -14.33
C GLN A 289 -15.45 -2.59 -13.01
N ASP A 290 -14.88 -3.07 -11.91
CA ASP A 290 -14.99 -2.40 -10.61
C ASP A 290 -14.22 -1.07 -10.57
N PHE A 291 -13.08 -1.00 -11.24
CA PHE A 291 -12.30 0.23 -11.41
C PHE A 291 -13.02 1.24 -12.32
N TRP A 292 -13.69 0.77 -13.36
CA TRP A 292 -14.43 1.61 -14.31
C TRP A 292 -15.90 1.83 -13.99
N LYS A 293 -16.36 1.41 -12.81
CA LYS A 293 -17.73 1.65 -12.34
C LYS A 293 -18.24 3.09 -12.55
N PRO A 294 -17.43 4.16 -12.37
CA PRO A 294 -17.88 5.54 -12.64
C PRO A 294 -18.30 5.82 -14.09
N TRP A 295 -17.78 5.08 -15.06
CA TRP A 295 -18.12 5.23 -16.49
C TRP A 295 -19.16 4.22 -16.98
N GLY A 296 -19.67 3.36 -16.10
CA GLY A 296 -20.77 2.44 -16.41
C GLY A 296 -20.42 1.27 -17.33
N HIS A 297 -19.13 1.01 -17.58
CA HIS A 297 -18.68 -0.14 -18.38
C HIS A 297 -19.14 -1.45 -17.74
N THR A 298 -19.91 -2.24 -18.47
CA THR A 298 -20.32 -3.58 -18.05
C THR A 298 -19.24 -4.59 -18.40
N LEU A 299 -19.16 -5.71 -17.66
CA LEU A 299 -18.27 -6.81 -18.01
C LEU A 299 -18.47 -7.23 -19.47
N PHE A 300 -19.73 -7.36 -19.92
CA PHE A 300 -20.06 -7.76 -21.28
C PHE A 300 -19.48 -6.83 -22.35
N GLU A 301 -19.46 -5.52 -22.10
CA GLU A 301 -18.83 -4.55 -23.00
C GLU A 301 -17.30 -4.70 -22.98
N ILE A 302 -16.70 -4.82 -21.80
CA ILE A 302 -15.25 -4.95 -21.64
C ILE A 302 -14.73 -6.19 -22.37
N ILE A 303 -15.41 -7.34 -22.27
CA ILE A 303 -15.01 -8.61 -22.91
C ILE A 303 -15.76 -8.91 -24.21
N LYS A 304 -16.26 -7.89 -24.92
CA LYS A 304 -16.91 -8.09 -26.22
C LYS A 304 -16.01 -8.87 -27.18
N ASP A 305 -14.70 -8.60 -27.16
CA ASP A 305 -13.67 -9.52 -27.61
C ASP A 305 -12.96 -10.12 -26.38
N PRO A 306 -13.19 -11.41 -26.04
CA PRO A 306 -12.56 -12.04 -24.87
C PRO A 306 -11.03 -12.14 -24.95
N THR A 307 -10.47 -12.05 -26.16
CA THR A 307 -9.01 -12.07 -26.39
C THR A 307 -8.39 -10.69 -26.35
N ASN A 308 -9.20 -9.64 -26.53
CA ASN A 308 -8.77 -8.25 -26.48
C ASN A 308 -9.80 -7.44 -25.65
N PRO A 309 -9.75 -7.53 -24.31
CA PRO A 309 -10.55 -6.64 -23.47
C PRO A 309 -10.37 -5.18 -23.85
N ILE A 310 -11.43 -4.38 -23.71
CA ILE A 310 -11.35 -2.92 -23.95
C ILE A 310 -10.17 -2.34 -23.16
N SER A 311 -9.41 -1.47 -23.83
CA SER A 311 -8.33 -0.70 -23.25
C SER A 311 -8.39 0.74 -23.77
N TYR A 312 -8.08 1.69 -22.89
CA TYR A 312 -7.88 3.10 -23.23
C TYR A 312 -6.42 3.40 -23.60
N PHE A 313 -5.55 2.39 -23.63
CA PHE A 313 -4.20 2.50 -24.15
C PHE A 313 -4.12 2.02 -25.60
N VAL A 314 -3.33 2.70 -26.42
CA VAL A 314 -3.08 2.33 -27.82
C VAL A 314 -1.56 2.33 -28.07
N PRO A 315 -0.93 1.15 -28.30
CA PRO A 315 -1.51 -0.20 -28.19
C PRO A 315 -1.98 -0.51 -26.75
N ALA A 316 -2.82 -1.55 -26.60
CA ALA A 316 -3.34 -1.93 -25.28
C ALA A 316 -2.26 -2.48 -24.35
N SER A 317 -1.19 -3.09 -24.88
CA SER A 317 -0.05 -3.63 -24.11
C SER A 317 -0.51 -4.52 -22.94
N LEU A 318 -1.51 -5.37 -23.18
CA LEU A 318 -1.99 -6.32 -22.19
C LEU A 318 -1.00 -7.50 -22.08
N PRO A 319 -0.77 -8.04 -20.87
CA PRO A 319 0.06 -9.23 -20.71
C PRO A 319 -0.45 -10.40 -21.55
N VAL A 320 0.49 -11.13 -22.18
CA VAL A 320 0.17 -12.26 -23.05
C VAL A 320 -0.49 -13.38 -22.24
N THR A 321 -1.66 -13.83 -22.69
CA THR A 321 -2.30 -15.06 -22.20
C THR A 321 -1.63 -16.27 -22.83
N GLN A 322 -1.31 -17.29 -22.04
CA GLN A 322 -0.81 -18.58 -22.56
C GLN A 322 -1.96 -19.52 -22.93
#